data_AF-A0A430BAE9-F1
#
_entry.id   AF-A0A430BAE9-F1
#
_cell.length_a   1.000
_cell.length_b   1.000
_cell.length_c   1.000
_cell.angle_alpha   90.00
_cell.angle_beta   90.00
_cell.angle_gamma   90.00
#
_symmetry.space_group_name_H-M   'P 1'
#
loop_
_entity.id
_entity.type
_entity.pdbx_description
1 polymer ?
#
loop_
_entity_poly.entity_id
_entity_poly.type
_entity_poly.pdbx_seq_one_letter_code
_entity_poly.pdbx_strand_id
1 'polypeptide(L)' 'IAYIADVIARVAGDWPASRWDELMPWNWMPPADRPTAQAA' A
#
# COMPACT_ATOMS: atom_id res chain seq x y z
N ILE A 1 8.05 -5.20 10.02
CA ILE A 1 6.84 -4.38 10.32
C ILE A 1 6.42 -3.67 9.02
N ALA A 2 6.28 -4.40 7.91
CA ALA A 2 6.07 -3.80 6.57
C ALA A 2 4.63 -3.30 6.38
N TYR A 3 3.66 -3.97 7.02
CA TYR A 3 2.25 -3.61 6.98
C TYR A 3 1.98 -2.20 7.50
N ILE A 4 2.39 -1.92 8.75
CA ILE A 4 2.10 -0.63 9.39
C ILE A 4 2.79 0.52 8.65
N ALA A 5 4.01 0.32 8.15
CA ALA A 5 4.72 1.32 7.37
C ALA A 5 3.99 1.66 6.05
N ASP A 6 3.48 0.66 5.34
CA ASP A 6 2.72 0.85 4.09
C ASP A 6 1.37 1.55 4.35
N VAL A 7 0.67 1.19 5.44
CA VAL A 7 -0.59 1.85 5.83
C VAL A 7 -0.34 3.32 6.17
N ILE A 8 0.69 3.64 6.96
CA ILE A 8 1.04 5.02 7.31
C ILE A 8 1.39 5.81 6.05
N ALA A 9 2.20 5.25 5.15
CA ALA A 9 2.61 5.91 3.92
C ALA A 9 1.41 6.23 3.00
N ARG A 10 0.42 5.34 2.92
CA ARG A 10 -0.80 5.58 2.13
C ARG A 10 -1.71 6.60 2.80
N VAL A 11 -1.92 6.51 4.10
CA VAL A 11 -2.72 7.50 4.85
C VAL A 11 -2.09 8.90 4.75
N ALA A 12 -0.76 9.00 4.81
CA ALA A 12 -0.03 10.26 4.61
C ALA A 12 -0.09 10.77 3.17
N GLY A 13 -0.39 9.91 2.19
CA GLY A 13 -0.54 10.23 0.77
C GLY A 13 -1.98 10.48 0.32
N ASP A 14 -2.84 10.95 1.22
CA ASP A 14 -4.27 11.23 0.94
C ASP A 14 -5.06 10.02 0.42
N TRP A 15 -4.78 8.82 0.95
CA TRP A 15 -5.51 7.63 0.55
C TRP A 15 -7.01 7.75 0.86
N PRO A 16 -7.89 7.53 -0.13
CA PRO A 16 -9.31 7.75 0.04
C PRO A 16 -9.93 6.76 1.05
N ALA A 17 -10.80 7.28 1.92
CA ALA A 17 -11.52 6.53 2.94
C ALA A 17 -12.25 5.28 2.40
N SER A 18 -12.78 5.38 1.17
CA SER A 18 -13.47 4.30 0.47
C SER A 18 -12.61 3.09 0.13
N ARG A 19 -11.28 3.21 0.24
CA ARG A 19 -10.31 2.15 -0.09
C ARG A 19 -9.54 1.65 1.14
N TRP A 20 -10.03 1.92 2.34
CA TRP A 20 -9.42 1.41 3.57
C TRP A 20 -9.59 -0.10 3.73
N ASP A 21 -10.64 -0.67 3.15
CA ASP A 21 -10.84 -2.12 3.08
C ASP A 21 -9.69 -2.85 2.37
N GLU A 22 -8.99 -2.18 1.44
CA GLU A 22 -7.78 -2.72 0.78
C GLU A 22 -6.55 -2.75 1.70
N LEU A 23 -6.56 -1.97 2.78
CA LEU A 23 -5.48 -1.87 3.76
C LEU A 23 -5.73 -2.72 5.00
N MET A 24 -6.86 -3.45 5.05
CA MET A 24 -7.12 -4.35 6.16
C MET A 24 -6.15 -5.53 6.16
N PRO A 25 -5.74 -6.07 7.32
CA PRO A 25 -4.71 -7.11 7.39
C PRO A 25 -5.03 -8.35 6.56
N TRP A 26 -6.32 -8.62 6.32
CA TRP A 26 -6.82 -9.74 5.52
C TRP A 26 -6.87 -9.49 4.02
N ASN A 27 -6.88 -8.22 3.59
CA ASN A 27 -6.95 -7.81 2.17
C ASN A 27 -5.66 -7.12 1.71
N TRP A 28 -4.77 -6.83 2.66
CA TRP A 28 -3.52 -6.16 2.40
C TRP A 28 -2.61 -7.06 1.58
N MET A 29 -2.54 -6.76 0.29
CA MET A 29 -1.42 -7.17 -0.52
C MET A 29 -0.28 -6.19 -0.26
N PRO A 30 0.86 -6.63 0.29
CA PRO A 30 2.06 -5.81 0.22
C PRO A 30 2.22 -5.42 -1.26
N PRO A 31 2.70 -4.21 -1.56
CA PRO A 31 3.10 -3.88 -2.92
C PRO A 31 4.19 -4.88 -3.30
N ALA A 32 3.77 -6.03 -3.85
CA ALA A 32 4.63 -7.05 -4.40
C ALA A 32 5.49 -6.30 -5.37
N ASP A 33 6.81 -6.27 -5.11
CA ASP A 33 7.84 -5.62 -5.92
C ASP A 33 7.27 -5.30 -7.28
N ARG A 34 6.60 -4.14 -7.40
CA ARG A 34 6.21 -3.69 -8.72
C ARG A 34 7.61 -3.52 -9.29
N PRO A 35 8.03 -4.29 -10.31
CA PRO A 35 9.27 -3.94 -10.95
C PRO A 35 8.99 -2.51 -11.35
N THR A 36 9.65 -1.58 -10.68
CA THR A 36 9.78 -0.22 -11.17
C THR A 36 10.19 -0.51 -12.59
N ALA A 37 9.34 -0.16 -13.55
CA ALA A 37 9.67 -0.33 -14.94
C ALA A 37 10.94 0.50 -15.11
N GLN A 38 12.08 -0.15 -14.93
CA GLN A 38 13.39 0.40 -15.15
C GLN A 38 13.43 0.41 -16.66
N ALA A 39 13.02 1.56 -17.19
CA ALA A 39 13.11 1.89 -18.58
C ALA A 39 14.52 1.49 -19.05
N ALA A 40 14.55 0.54 -19.98
CA ALA A 40 15.72 0.22 -20.78
C ALA A 40 15.85 1.25 -21.90
#